data_AF-A0A4V2ZTG3-F1
#
_entry.id   AF-A0A4V2ZTG3-F1
#
_cell.length_a   1.000
_cell.length_b   1.000
_cell.length_c   1.000
_cell.angle_alpha   90.00
_cell.angle_beta   90.00
_cell.angle_gamma   90.00
#
_symmetry.space_group_name_H-M   'P 1'
#
loop_
_entity.id
_entity.type
_entity.pdbx_description
1 polymer ?
#
loop_
_entity_poly.entity_id
_entity_poly.type
_entity_poly.pdbx_seq_one_letter_code
_entity_poly.pdbx_strand_id
1 'polypeptide(L)'
;MMSIRELLAPVKTRAEAYRDHGTPGLHAPQDRAKLLAAVEGVLEVHDSTDAIMNPGRHERLVKVCVGCGTDDGNWQHWPCPTITAVTAALGGGE
;
A
#
# COMPACT_ATOMS: atom_id res chain seq x y z
N MET A 1 -5.17 -26.51 -6.42
CA MET A 1 -4.44 -26.49 -5.13
C MET A 1 -2.98 -26.22 -5.47
N MET A 2 -2.43 -25.05 -5.09
CA MET A 2 -1.01 -24.77 -5.30
C MET A 2 -0.17 -25.67 -4.37
N SER A 3 0.93 -26.20 -4.89
CA SER A 3 1.83 -27.08 -4.14
C SER A 3 2.72 -26.25 -3.20
N ILE A 4 3.17 -26.85 -2.10
CA ILE A 4 4.16 -26.24 -1.19
C ILE A 4 5.43 -25.78 -1.93
N ARG A 5 5.81 -26.46 -3.02
CA ARG A 5 6.95 -26.03 -3.86
C ARG A 5 6.71 -24.72 -4.58
N GLU A 6 5.47 -24.40 -4.94
CA GLU A 6 5.13 -23.13 -5.61
C GLU A 6 5.13 -21.96 -4.61
N LEU A 7 4.74 -22.21 -3.36
CA LEU A 7 4.84 -21.23 -2.26
C LEU A 7 6.28 -20.97 -1.82
N LEU A 8 7.18 -21.95 -2.01
CA LEU A 8 8.61 -21.86 -1.68
C LEU A 8 9.47 -21.54 -2.91
N ALA A 9 8.86 -21.19 -4.05
CA ALA A 9 9.61 -20.73 -5.19
C ALA A 9 10.43 -19.49 -4.80
N PRO A 10 11.70 -19.39 -5.21
CA PRO A 10 12.54 -18.27 -4.83
C PRO A 10 11.88 -16.95 -5.24
N VAL A 11 11.79 -16.01 -4.30
CA VAL A 11 11.34 -14.66 -4.58
C VAL A 11 12.21 -14.14 -5.72
N LYS A 12 11.58 -13.86 -6.87
CA LYS A 12 12.28 -13.36 -8.06
C LYS A 12 13.15 -12.18 -7.65
N THR A 13 14.37 -12.15 -8.17
CA THR A 13 15.23 -10.99 -7.98
C THR A 13 14.54 -9.75 -8.55
N ARG A 14 14.87 -8.57 -8.01
CA ARG A 14 14.34 -7.29 -8.52
C ARG A 14 14.51 -7.18 -10.04
N ALA A 15 15.68 -7.58 -10.57
CA ALA A 15 15.97 -7.57 -12.00
C ALA A 15 15.09 -8.54 -12.81
N GLU A 16 14.75 -9.71 -12.27
CA GLU A 16 13.82 -10.65 -12.91
C GLU A 16 12.39 -10.12 -12.92
N ALA A 17 11.94 -9.51 -11.82
CA ALA A 17 10.64 -8.84 -11.78
C ALA A 17 10.55 -7.72 -12.83
N TYR A 18 11.59 -6.90 -12.99
CA TYR A 18 11.65 -5.86 -14.03
C TYR A 18 11.65 -6.40 -15.47
N ARG A 19 12.14 -7.62 -15.70
CA ARG A 19 12.08 -8.24 -17.04
C ARG A 19 10.69 -8.77 -17.37
N ASP A 20 10.01 -9.33 -16.39
CA ASP A 20 8.63 -9.82 -16.55
C ASP A 20 7.63 -8.67 -16.68
N HIS A 21 7.87 -7.57 -15.96
CA HIS A 21 7.15 -6.32 -16.13
C HIS A 21 7.82 -5.50 -17.25
N GLY A 22 7.58 -5.94 -18.49
CA GLY A 22 8.16 -5.34 -19.70
C GLY A 22 8.15 -3.82 -19.66
N THR A 23 9.31 -3.23 -19.98
CA THR A 23 9.61 -1.79 -20.20
C THR A 23 8.90 -0.78 -19.28
N PRO A 24 9.62 0.07 -18.52
CA PRO A 24 9.01 1.23 -17.88
C PRO A 24 8.44 2.14 -18.97
N GLY A 25 7.12 2.09 -19.19
CA GLY A 25 6.44 2.94 -20.17
C GLY A 25 5.31 2.36 -21.03
N LEU A 26 4.83 1.12 -20.86
CA LEU A 26 3.69 0.64 -21.66
C LEU A 26 2.61 -0.07 -20.83
N HIS A 27 1.89 0.70 -20.02
CA HIS A 27 0.45 0.45 -19.93
C HIS A 27 -0.15 1.04 -21.19
N ALA A 28 -0.73 0.18 -22.03
CA ALA A 28 -1.39 0.67 -23.22
C ALA A 28 -2.59 1.54 -22.77
N PRO A 29 -2.97 2.62 -23.49
CA PRO A 29 -3.98 3.58 -23.02
C PRO A 29 -5.28 2.94 -22.51
N GLN A 30 -5.64 1.77 -23.04
CA GLN A 30 -6.76 0.96 -22.59
C GLN A 30 -6.71 0.52 -21.12
N ASP A 31 -5.53 0.40 -20.52
CA ASP A 31 -5.37 -0.05 -19.12
C ASP A 31 -5.58 1.08 -18.11
N ARG A 32 -5.65 2.34 -18.57
CA ARG A 32 -5.74 3.52 -17.70
C ARG A 32 -6.95 3.45 -16.76
N ALA A 33 -8.12 3.06 -17.26
CA ALA A 33 -9.32 2.95 -16.43
C ALA A 33 -9.16 1.90 -15.32
N LYS A 34 -8.58 0.75 -15.65
CA LYS A 34 -8.29 -0.32 -14.69
C LYS A 34 -7.29 0.13 -13.63
N LEU A 35 -6.25 0.85 -14.02
CA LEU A 35 -5.21 1.36 -13.11
C LEU A 35 -5.76 2.42 -12.16
N LEU A 36 -6.60 3.34 -12.66
CA LEU A 36 -7.27 4.33 -11.81
C LEU A 36 -8.20 3.65 -10.79
N ALA A 37 -9.00 2.68 -11.22
CA ALA A 37 -9.84 1.90 -10.31
C ALA A 37 -9.01 1.13 -9.25
N ALA A 38 -7.83 0.64 -9.61
CA ALA A 38 -6.92 0.01 -8.65
C ALA A 38 -6.37 1.01 -7.63
N VAL A 39 -6.01 2.23 -8.06
CA VAL A 39 -5.58 3.32 -7.17
C VAL A 39 -6.73 3.73 -6.24
N GLU A 40 -7.95 3.87 -6.75
CA GLU A 40 -9.14 4.15 -5.94
C GLU A 40 -9.35 3.08 -4.87
N GLY A 41 -9.23 1.79 -5.21
CA GLY A 41 -9.32 0.70 -4.24
C GLY A 41 -8.23 0.74 -3.16
N VAL A 42 -7.00 1.15 -3.51
CA VAL A 42 -5.94 1.37 -2.51
C VAL A 42 -6.29 2.52 -1.57
N LEU A 43 -6.79 3.64 -2.11
CA LEU A 43 -7.18 4.79 -1.31
C LEU A 43 -8.34 4.46 -0.35
N GLU A 44 -9.30 3.65 -0.79
CA GLU A 44 -10.44 3.22 0.03
C GLU A 44 -10.01 2.34 1.22
N VAL A 45 -9.11 1.39 1.00
CA VAL A 45 -8.61 0.50 2.07
C VAL A 45 -7.72 1.26 3.06
N HIS A 46 -6.93 2.19 2.55
CA HIS A 46 -6.02 3.00 3.34
C HIS A 46 -6.67 4.32 3.74
N ASP A 47 -7.77 4.28 4.49
CA ASP A 47 -8.38 5.50 5.05
C ASP A 47 -7.84 5.82 6.46
N SER A 48 -7.99 7.08 6.87
CA SER A 48 -7.62 7.56 8.19
C SER A 48 -8.74 7.32 9.21
N THR A 49 -8.40 6.83 10.39
CA THR A 49 -9.30 6.80 11.55
C THR A 49 -8.66 7.48 12.75
N ASP A 50 -9.48 7.99 13.66
CA ASP A 50 -9.01 8.44 14.97
C ASP A 50 -8.74 7.24 15.88
N ALA A 51 -7.61 7.28 16.59
CA ALA A 51 -7.24 6.31 17.60
C ALA A 51 -6.72 7.01 18.86
N ILE A 52 -7.05 6.45 20.02
CA ILE A 52 -6.49 6.89 21.30
C ILE A 52 -5.17 6.14 21.51
N MET A 53 -4.07 6.90 21.54
CA MET A 53 -2.76 6.35 21.88
C MET A 53 -2.48 6.55 23.37
N ASN A 54 -1.88 5.52 24.00
CA ASN A 54 -1.56 5.46 25.43
C ASN A 54 -2.78 5.65 26.37
N PRO A 55 -3.85 4.85 26.21
CA PRO A 55 -5.02 4.90 27.08
C PRO A 55 -4.63 4.77 28.56
N GLY A 56 -5.20 5.63 29.42
CA GLY A 56 -5.00 5.63 30.87
C GLY A 56 -3.67 6.21 31.37
N ARG A 57 -2.83 6.81 30.50
CA ARG A 57 -1.62 7.53 30.90
C ARG A 57 -1.53 8.91 30.26
N HIS A 58 -0.89 8.97 29.09
CA HIS A 58 -0.66 10.19 28.31
C HIS A 58 -1.50 10.12 27.04
N GLU A 59 -2.82 10.12 27.25
CA GLU A 59 -3.79 9.93 26.17
C GLU A 59 -3.66 11.03 25.13
N ARG A 60 -3.57 10.62 23.87
CA ARG A 60 -3.61 11.52 22.74
C ARG A 60 -4.46 10.92 21.63
N LEU A 61 -5.33 11.73 21.05
CA LEU A 61 -6.04 11.39 19.82
C LEU A 61 -5.08 11.58 18.65
N VAL A 62 -4.86 10.53 17.87
CA VAL A 62 -4.01 10.57 16.68
C VAL A 62 -4.73 9.95 15.50
N LYS A 63 -4.44 10.45 14.30
CA LYS A 63 -4.89 9.81 13.06
C LYS A 63 -3.97 8.65 12.71
N VAL A 64 -4.56 7.50 12.41
CA VAL A 64 -3.86 6.29 12.00
C VAL A 64 -4.52 5.69 10.76
N CYS A 65 -3.79 4.86 10.02
CA CYS A 65 -4.28 4.20 8.81
C CYS A 65 -4.92 2.84 9.11
N VAL A 66 -6.17 2.63 8.69
CA VAL A 66 -6.89 1.36 8.89
C VAL A 66 -6.31 0.21 8.05
N GLY A 67 -5.76 0.52 6.88
CA GLY A 67 -5.16 -0.49 6.00
C GLY A 67 -3.77 -0.98 6.44
N CYS A 68 -3.09 -0.25 7.34
CA CYS A 68 -1.70 -0.52 7.72
C CYS A 68 -1.53 -0.95 9.19
N GLY A 69 -2.54 -1.58 9.79
CA GLY A 69 -2.38 -2.25 11.08
C GLY A 69 -1.38 -3.41 10.97
N THR A 70 -0.57 -3.61 12.00
CA THR A 70 0.31 -4.78 12.16
C THR A 70 -0.36 -5.83 13.06
N ASP A 71 0.06 -7.09 12.95
CA ASP A 71 -0.55 -8.23 13.66
C ASP A 71 -0.44 -8.12 15.19
N ASP A 72 0.47 -7.30 15.70
CA ASP A 72 0.63 -6.95 17.12
C ASP A 72 -0.31 -5.83 17.58
N GLY A 73 -1.21 -5.36 16.71
CA GLY A 73 -2.20 -4.31 17.00
C GLY A 73 -1.67 -2.88 16.91
N ASN A 74 -0.42 -2.69 16.47
CA ASN A 74 0.11 -1.35 16.23
C ASN A 74 -0.45 -0.79 14.92
N TRP A 75 -0.83 0.49 14.96
CA TRP A 75 -1.34 1.20 13.79
C TRP A 75 -0.30 2.19 13.27
N GLN A 76 -0.13 2.25 11.95
CA GLN A 76 0.71 3.29 11.35
C GLN A 76 0.05 4.65 11.44
N HIS A 77 0.83 5.68 11.78
CA HIS A 77 0.37 7.07 11.74
C HIS A 77 -0.05 7.47 10.33
N TRP A 78 -1.10 8.29 10.27
CA TRP A 78 -1.57 8.86 9.01
C TRP A 78 -0.80 10.16 8.65
N PRO A 79 -0.47 10.41 7.37
CA PRO A 79 -0.61 9.51 6.23
C PRO A 79 0.38 8.34 6.31
N CYS A 80 -0.08 7.14 5.99
CA CYS A 80 0.79 5.96 5.98
C CYS A 80 1.72 5.96 4.74
N PRO A 81 2.83 5.19 4.77
CA PRO A 81 3.78 5.14 3.66
C PRO A 81 3.16 4.83 2.29
N THR A 82 2.12 3.98 2.24
CA THR A 82 1.40 3.67 1.00
C THR A 82 0.71 4.90 0.42
N ILE A 83 -0.02 5.64 1.25
CA ILE A 83 -0.73 6.87 0.83
C ILE A 83 0.26 7.95 0.42
N THR A 84 1.36 8.10 1.15
CA THR A 84 2.44 9.02 0.75
C THR A 84 2.97 8.67 -0.65
N ALA A 85 3.23 7.38 -0.92
CA ALA A 85 3.73 6.93 -2.22
C ALA A 85 2.73 7.15 -3.36
N VAL A 86 1.44 6.84 -3.13
CA VAL A 86 0.37 7.04 -4.12
C VAL A 86 0.19 8.53 -4.43
N THR A 87 0.12 9.37 -3.40
CA THR A 87 -0.04 10.83 -3.56
C THR A 87 1.11 11.42 -4.35
N ALA A 88 2.36 11.05 -4.03
CA ALA A 88 3.54 11.47 -4.79
C ALA A 88 3.49 11.01 -6.26
N ALA A 89 3.07 9.76 -6.51
CA ALA A 89 2.95 9.21 -7.86
C ALA A 89 1.87 9.90 -8.73
N LEU A 90 0.82 10.44 -8.09
CA LEU A 90 -0.23 11.20 -8.76
C LEU A 90 0.16 12.66 -9.04
N GLY A 91 1.38 13.07 -8.68
CA GLY A 91 1.82 14.47 -8.78
C GLY A 91 1.33 15.35 -7.62
N GLY A 92 0.76 14.74 -6.58
CA GLY A 92 0.53 15.38 -5.29
C GLY A 92 1.82 15.34 -4.48
N GLY A 93 2.73 16.28 -4.73
CA GLY A 93 3.90 16.50 -3.92
C GLY A 93 4.27 17.96 -4.00
N GLU A 94 4.28 18.61 -2.83
CA GLU A 94 4.82 19.97 -2.63
C GLU A 94 6.31 20.05 -3.00
#